data_AF-A0A3B0SGP0-F1
#
_entry.id   AF-A0A3B0SGP0-F1
#
_cell.length_a   1.000
_cell.length_b   1.000
_cell.length_c   1.000
_cell.angle_alpha   90.00
_cell.angle_beta   90.00
_cell.angle_gamma   90.00
#
_symmetry.space_group_name_H-M   'P 1'
#
loop_
_entity.id
_entity.type
_entity.pdbx_description
1 polymer ?
#
loop_
_entity_poly.entity_id
_entity_poly.type
_entity_poly.pdbx_seq_one_letter_code
_entity_poly.pdbx_strand_id
1 'polypeptide(L)'
;MSYSSTLTRADLSDTMNRQVGLSRADSAVIVESILDHVIDALVGGENVKISGFGTFVLRDKGERIGRNPKTGVEVPIAPRRVLTFRASQTMRDRIIAAG
;
A
#
# COMPACT_ATOMS: atom_id res chain seq x y z
N MET A 1 6.73 -4.76 -27.06
CA MET A 1 5.41 -5.19 -26.56
C MET A 1 5.55 -5.41 -25.06
N SER A 2 5.41 -4.34 -24.26
CA SER A 2 5.63 -4.45 -22.82
C SER A 2 4.31 -4.83 -22.17
N TYR A 3 4.13 -6.13 -21.89
CA TYR A 3 3.10 -6.57 -20.96
C TYR A 3 3.40 -5.89 -19.62
N SER A 4 2.55 -4.96 -19.19
CA SER A 4 2.59 -4.44 -17.83
C SER A 4 2.22 -5.59 -16.90
N SER A 5 3.19 -6.39 -16.47
CA SER A 5 2.99 -7.42 -15.47
C SER A 5 2.77 -6.74 -14.12
N THR A 6 1.52 -6.69 -13.66
CA THR A 6 1.21 -6.28 -12.30
C THR A 6 1.81 -7.30 -11.33
N LEU A 7 2.68 -6.85 -10.43
CA LEU A 7 3.23 -7.70 -9.37
C LEU A 7 2.10 -8.13 -8.43
N THR A 8 1.97 -9.43 -8.21
CA THR A 8 0.95 -10.04 -7.35
C THR A 8 1.55 -10.62 -6.07
N ARG A 9 0.68 -11.04 -5.13
CA ARG A 9 1.11 -11.78 -3.93
C ARG A 9 1.88 -13.06 -4.28
N ALA A 10 1.45 -13.78 -5.33
CA ALA A 10 2.12 -14.99 -5.78
C ALA A 10 3.56 -14.71 -6.22
N ASP A 11 3.80 -13.59 -6.91
CA ASP A 11 5.14 -13.20 -7.34
C ASP A 11 6.08 -12.87 -6.15
N LEU A 12 5.53 -12.30 -5.07
CA LEU A 12 6.28 -12.06 -3.82
C LEU A 12 6.68 -13.39 -3.17
N SER A 13 5.75 -14.34 -3.04
CA SER A 13 6.03 -15.67 -2.48
C SER A 13 7.03 -16.45 -3.35
N ASP A 14 6.92 -16.37 -4.67
CA ASP A 14 7.87 -17.00 -5.60
C ASP A 14 9.27 -16.38 -5.51
N THR A 15 9.36 -15.09 -5.14
CA THR A 15 10.65 -14.45 -4.87
C THR A 15 11.28 -15.01 -3.59
N MET A 16 10.50 -15.17 -2.52
CA MET A 16 10.98 -15.78 -1.27
C MET A 16 11.43 -17.23 -1.46
N ASN A 17 10.66 -18.04 -2.19
CA ASN A 17 11.05 -19.41 -2.51
C ASN A 17 12.40 -19.48 -3.24
N ARG A 18 12.59 -18.63 -4.26
CA ARG A 18 13.81 -18.63 -5.09
C ARG A 18 15.03 -18.05 -4.40
N GLN A 19 14.86 -16.97 -3.63
CA GLN A 19 16.00 -16.24 -3.04
C GLN A 19 16.37 -16.74 -1.65
N VAL A 20 15.40 -17.20 -0.86
CA VAL A 20 15.59 -17.59 0.54
C VAL A 20 15.60 -19.13 0.69
N GLY A 21 15.17 -19.87 -0.33
CA GLY A 21 15.15 -21.34 -0.33
C GLY A 21 14.02 -21.95 0.50
N LEU A 22 13.04 -21.14 0.92
CA LEU A 22 11.85 -21.60 1.63
C LEU A 22 10.94 -22.41 0.71
N SER A 23 10.15 -23.33 1.25
CA SER A 23 9.14 -24.00 0.43
C SER A 23 8.12 -22.99 -0.13
N ARG A 24 7.44 -23.34 -1.23
CA ARG A 24 6.37 -22.48 -1.77
C ARG A 24 5.25 -22.25 -0.74
N ALA A 25 4.93 -23.27 0.05
CA ALA A 25 3.93 -23.18 1.11
C ALA A 25 4.36 -22.19 2.19
N ASP A 26 5.57 -22.32 2.73
CA ASP A 26 6.08 -21.41 3.76
C ASP A 26 6.21 -19.98 3.24
N SER A 27 6.63 -19.82 1.99
CA SER A 27 6.73 -18.51 1.34
C SER A 27 5.37 -17.82 1.19
N ALA A 28 4.31 -18.57 0.92
CA ALA A 28 2.95 -18.04 0.87
C ALA A 28 2.49 -17.59 2.27
N VAL A 29 2.69 -18.45 3.27
CA VAL A 29 2.31 -18.19 4.66
C VAL A 29 3.03 -16.95 5.22
N ILE A 30 4.33 -16.79 4.95
CA ILE A 30 5.09 -15.65 5.47
C ILE A 30 4.64 -14.34 4.81
N VAL A 31 4.45 -14.33 3.49
CA VAL A 31 3.98 -13.12 2.79
C VAL A 31 2.59 -12.72 3.29
N GLU A 32 1.69 -13.69 3.49
CA GLU A 32 0.37 -13.45 4.04
C GLU A 32 0.45 -12.88 5.47
N SER A 33 1.21 -13.53 6.35
CA SER A 33 1.38 -13.07 7.73
C SER A 33 1.93 -11.65 7.83
N ILE A 34 2.87 -11.26 6.97
CA ILE A 34 3.39 -9.88 6.93
C ILE A 34 2.28 -8.89 6.52
N LEU A 35 1.50 -9.22 5.49
CA LEU A 35 0.42 -8.35 5.02
C LEU A 35 -0.69 -8.21 6.07
N ASP A 36 -1.06 -9.31 6.71
CA ASP A 36 -2.07 -9.32 7.78
C ASP A 36 -1.60 -8.47 8.96
N HIS A 37 -0.35 -8.59 9.37
CA HIS A 37 0.19 -7.77 10.45
C HIS A 37 0.18 -6.27 10.13
N VAL A 38 0.46 -5.89 8.87
CA VAL A 38 0.34 -4.49 8.40
C VAL A 38 -1.12 -4.03 8.45
N ILE A 39 -2.05 -4.88 8.04
CA ILE A 39 -3.50 -4.58 8.06
C ILE A 39 -3.97 -4.38 9.50
N ASP A 40 -3.62 -5.29 10.40
CA ASP A 40 -4.03 -5.25 11.80
C ASP A 40 -3.57 -3.96 12.49
N ALA A 41 -2.32 -3.55 12.27
CA ALA A 41 -1.79 -2.29 12.78
C ALA A 41 -2.60 -1.08 12.25
N LEU A 42 -2.94 -1.06 10.96
CA LEU A 42 -3.72 0.02 10.35
C LEU A 42 -5.18 0.03 10.86
N VAL A 43 -5.78 -1.14 11.07
CA VAL A 43 -7.12 -1.27 11.67
C VAL A 43 -7.09 -0.78 13.12
N GLY A 44 -6.02 -1.07 13.86
CA GLY A 44 -5.77 -0.58 15.22
C GLY A 44 -5.56 0.93 15.33
N GLY A 45 -5.43 1.65 14.20
CA GLY A 45 -5.21 3.09 14.20
C GLY A 45 -3.72 3.49 14.21
N GLU A 46 -2.82 2.54 14.02
CA GLU A 46 -1.39 2.77 14.00
C GLU A 46 -0.90 3.13 12.60
N ASN A 47 0.18 3.93 12.53
CA ASN A 47 0.86 4.19 11.26
C ASN A 47 1.94 3.13 11.05
N VAL A 48 2.05 2.60 9.83
CA VAL A 48 3.08 1.61 9.50
C VAL A 48 4.22 2.26 8.72
N LYS A 49 5.44 2.15 9.25
CA LYS A 49 6.66 2.67 8.59
C LYS A 49 7.56 1.50 8.19
N ILE A 50 7.91 1.44 6.91
CA ILE A 50 8.88 0.48 6.36
C ILE A 50 10.06 1.30 5.83
N SER A 51 11.18 1.27 6.55
CA SER A 51 12.40 2.02 6.18
C SER A 51 12.87 1.67 4.77
N GLY A 52 13.29 2.68 4.01
CA GLY A 52 13.70 2.52 2.61
C GLY A 52 12.55 2.31 1.61
N PHE A 53 11.34 1.98 2.08
CA PHE A 53 10.15 1.81 1.23
C PHE A 53 9.21 3.02 1.34
N GLY A 54 8.62 3.22 2.51
CA GLY A 54 7.68 4.32 2.72
C GLY A 54 6.92 4.23 4.04
N THR A 55 5.87 5.02 4.15
CA THR A 55 5.02 5.07 5.35
C THR A 55 3.55 5.11 4.95
N PHE A 56 2.79 4.21 5.54
CA PHE A 56 1.34 4.20 5.53
C PHE A 56 0.84 5.03 6.70
N VAL A 57 0.14 6.12 6.38
CA VAL A 57 -0.33 7.10 7.36
C VAL A 57 -1.85 7.18 7.32
N LEU A 58 -2.47 6.90 8.46
CA LEU A 58 -3.89 7.13 8.70
C LEU A 58 -4.13 8.62 8.94
N ARG A 59 -5.19 9.15 8.34
CA ARG A 59 -5.64 10.52 8.57
C ARG A 59 -7.14 10.56 8.74
N ASP A 60 -7.59 11.26 9.76
CA ASP A 60 -8.99 11.60 9.92
C ASP A 60 -9.31 12.84 9.08
N LYS A 61 -10.33 12.70 8.24
CA LYS A 61 -10.86 13.78 7.40
C LYS A 61 -12.19 14.22 7.99
N GLY A 62 -12.30 15.50 8.31
CA GLY A 62 -13.54 16.11 8.74
C GLY A 62 -14.56 16.19 7.61
N GLU A 63 -15.79 16.54 7.99
CA GLU A 63 -16.85 16.85 7.03
C GLU A 63 -16.48 18.03 6.16
N ARG A 64 -16.89 17.99 4.89
CA ARG A 64 -16.74 19.11 3.95
C ARG A 64 -17.75 19.01 2.83
N ILE A 65 -18.02 20.12 2.17
CA ILE A 65 -18.84 20.15 0.96
C ILE A 65 -17.97 19.81 -0.26
N GLY A 66 -18.41 18.81 -1.02
CA GLY A 66 -17.89 18.48 -2.34
C GLY A 66 -18.86 18.90 -3.44
N ARG A 67 -18.50 18.64 -4.69
CA ARG A 67 -19.39 18.85 -5.84
C ARG A 67 -19.43 17.61 -6.71
N ASN A 68 -20.61 17.28 -7.22
CA ASN A 68 -20.75 16.24 -8.23
C ASN A 68 -20.01 16.69 -9.50
N PRO A 69 -18.97 15.96 -9.97
CA PRO A 69 -18.18 16.40 -11.12
C PRO A 69 -18.98 16.54 -12.42
N LYS A 70 -20.13 15.87 -12.54
CA LYS A 70 -20.99 15.91 -13.74
C LYS A 70 -22.01 17.04 -13.71
N THR A 71 -22.55 17.38 -12.52
CA THR A 71 -23.67 18.34 -12.39
C THR A 71 -23.32 19.63 -11.66
N GLY A 72 -22.18 19.69 -10.98
CA GLY A 72 -21.76 20.84 -10.17
C GLY A 72 -22.49 20.99 -8.84
N VAL A 73 -23.53 20.19 -8.58
CA VAL A 73 -24.34 20.25 -7.36
C VAL A 73 -23.48 19.92 -6.14
N GLU A 74 -23.64 20.73 -5.10
CA GLU A 74 -22.94 20.55 -3.83
C GLU A 74 -23.50 19.37 -3.04
N VAL A 75 -22.61 18.51 -2.53
CA VAL A 75 -22.96 17.30 -1.79
C VAL A 75 -22.06 17.20 -0.55
N PRO A 76 -22.61 16.97 0.65
CA PRO A 76 -21.81 16.76 1.85
C PRO A 76 -20.96 15.49 1.74
N ILE A 77 -19.72 15.58 2.16
CA ILE A 77 -18.79 14.45 2.28
C ILE A 77 -18.61 14.19 3.76
N ALA A 78 -19.15 13.06 4.22
CA ALA A 78 -19.08 12.63 5.60
C ALA A 78 -17.62 12.50 6.10
N PRO A 79 -17.39 12.75 7.40
CA PRO A 79 -16.08 12.54 8.00
C PRO A 79 -15.68 11.07 7.92
N ARG A 80 -14.41 10.80 7.66
CA ARG A 80 -13.89 9.44 7.51
C ARG A 80 -12.39 9.36 7.76
N ARG A 81 -11.93 8.17 8.14
CA ARG A 81 -10.50 7.84 8.14
C ARG A 81 -10.05 7.45 6.74
N VAL A 82 -8.89 7.94 6.32
CA VAL A 82 -8.26 7.59 5.05
C VAL A 82 -6.84 7.08 5.26
N LEU A 83 -6.43 6.13 4.42
CA LEU A 83 -5.06 5.65 4.35
C LEU A 83 -4.29 6.43 3.27
N THR A 84 -3.11 6.93 3.59
CA THR A 84 -2.21 7.57 2.62
C THR A 84 -0.85 6.89 2.64
N PHE A 85 -0.32 6.50 1.48
CA PHE A 85 1.05 6.03 1.37
C PHE A 85 1.98 7.19 1.01
N ARG A 86 3.11 7.30 1.71
CA ARG A 86 4.19 8.24 1.42
C ARG A 86 5.45 7.46 1.07
N ALA A 87 5.84 7.50 -0.20
CA ALA A 87 7.09 6.93 -0.67
C ALA A 87 8.29 7.57 0.06
N SER A 88 9.23 6.75 0.52
CA SER A 88 10.50 7.21 1.11
C SER A 88 11.34 7.96 0.08
N GLN A 89 12.32 8.77 0.54
CA GLN A 89 13.25 9.44 -0.36
C GLN A 89 14.02 8.41 -1.21
N THR A 90 14.57 7.38 -0.57
CA THR A 90 15.28 6.29 -1.25
C THR A 90 14.44 5.62 -2.35
N MET A 91 13.16 5.38 -2.10
CA MET A 91 12.29 4.78 -3.12
C MET A 91 12.03 5.75 -4.29
N ARG A 92 11.80 7.04 -4.00
CA ARG A 92 11.62 8.07 -5.04
C ARG A 92 12.88 8.21 -5.90
N ASP A 93 14.05 8.26 -5.29
CA ASP A 93 15.33 8.39 -5.99
C ASP A 93 15.55 7.20 -6.93
N ARG A 94 15.25 5.97 -6.47
CA ARG A 94 15.34 4.76 -7.30
C ARG A 94 14.37 4.78 -8.48
N ILE A 95 13.16 5.33 -8.31
CA ILE A 95 12.18 5.46 -9.39
C ILE A 95 12.68 6.49 -10.41
N ILE A 96 13.19 7.65 -9.96
CA ILE A 96 13.72 8.69 -10.83
C ILE A 96 14.93 8.18 -11.62
N ALA A 97 15.85 7.46 -10.97
CA ALA A 97 17.05 6.94 -11.64
C ALA A 97 16.76 5.80 -12.65
N ALA A 98 15.59 5.15 -12.56
CA ALA A 98 15.17 4.09 -13.47
C ALA A 98 14.44 4.62 -14.73
N GLY A 99 14.17 5.94 -14.80
CA GLY A 99 13.55 6.63 -15.94
C GLY A 99 14.20 7.98 -16.19
#